data_AF-A0AAW2M6Q3-F1
#
_entry.id   AF-A0AAW2M6Q3-F1
#
_cell.length_a   1.000
_cell.length_b   1.000
_cell.length_c   1.000
_cell.angle_alpha   90.00
_cell.angle_beta   90.00
_cell.angle_gamma   90.00
#
_symmetry.space_group_name_H-M   'P 1'
#
loop_
_entity.id
_entity.type
_entity.pdbx_description
1 polymer ?
#
loop_
_entity_poly.entity_id
_entity_poly.type
_entity_poly.pdbx_seq_one_letter_code
_entity_poly.pdbx_strand_id
1 'polypeptide(L)'
;MVTSRGWVAYNSRQRCRCSGHFSSWKRFGVRRQIRFKASNNEEEYEALLIGMKIAHGVGARHLVAYSDSQLVVKQVEGTYEAKEEKMIQYPQQITKLRTSSESFQLTQIPEKRISRLIASPSLSAL
;
A
#
# COMPACT_ATOMS: atom_id res chain seq x y z
N MET A 1 -1.49 23.87 4.57
CA MET A 1 -1.17 22.78 3.62
C MET A 1 -1.07 21.50 4.44
N VAL A 2 -1.97 20.54 4.25
CA VAL A 2 -1.93 19.25 4.95
C VAL A 2 -1.02 18.34 4.14
N THR A 3 0.20 18.10 4.60
CA THR A 3 1.13 17.18 3.93
C THR A 3 0.90 15.78 4.47
N SER A 4 0.32 14.92 3.67
CA SER A 4 0.06 13.53 4.03
C SER A 4 1.20 12.63 3.53
N ARG A 5 1.57 11.64 4.34
CA ARG A 5 2.62 10.66 4.04
C ARG A 5 2.03 9.26 4.10
N GLY A 6 2.44 8.41 3.18
CA GLY A 6 1.98 7.02 3.13
C GLY A 6 3.05 6.06 2.63
N TRP A 7 2.76 4.78 2.81
CA TRP A 7 3.55 3.73 2.16
C TRP A 7 2.71 2.49 1.88
N VAL A 8 3.05 1.84 0.77
CA VAL A 8 2.53 0.51 0.42
C VAL A 8 3.63 -0.51 0.69
N ALA A 9 3.38 -1.40 1.63
CA ALA A 9 4.19 -2.57 1.86
C ALA A 9 3.58 -3.79 1.15
N TYR A 10 4.41 -4.60 0.52
CA TYR A 10 3.96 -5.84 -0.09
C TYR A 10 4.94 -6.98 0.19
N ASN A 11 4.41 -8.21 0.16
CA ASN A 11 5.21 -9.42 0.29
C ASN A 11 5.19 -10.16 -1.05
N SER A 12 6.36 -10.27 -1.69
CA SER A 12 6.55 -11.14 -2.85
C SER A 12 6.77 -12.58 -2.34
N ARG A 13 5.69 -13.24 -1.91
CA ARG A 13 5.72 -14.69 -1.65
C ARG A 13 5.76 -15.43 -2.99
N GLN A 14 6.82 -15.27 -3.77
CA GLN A 14 7.02 -16.09 -4.95
C GLN A 14 7.56 -17.45 -4.47
N ARG A 15 6.78 -18.52 -4.68
CA ARG A 15 7.31 -19.88 -4.59
C ARG A 15 8.27 -20.08 -5.77
N CYS A 16 9.57 -20.02 -5.52
CA CYS A 16 10.54 -20.49 -6.51
C CYS A 16 10.31 -21.99 -6.72
N ARG A 17 9.86 -22.39 -7.92
CA ARG A 17 9.88 -23.78 -8.35
C ARG A 17 11.31 -24.09 -8.81
N CYS A 18 12.14 -24.58 -7.89
CA CYS A 18 13.33 -25.30 -8.28
C CYS A 18 12.98 -26.79 -8.26
N SER A 19 13.07 -27.45 -9.40
CA SER A 19 12.87 -28.88 -9.60
C SER A 19 14.05 -29.68 -9.02
N GLY A 20 14.21 -29.63 -7.70
CA GLY A 20 15.21 -30.41 -6.97
C GLY A 20 14.64 -30.84 -5.62
N HIS A 21 14.74 -32.14 -5.33
CA HIS A 21 14.36 -32.73 -4.05
C HIS A 21 15.04 -31.99 -2.89
N PHE A 22 14.31 -31.14 -2.18
CA PHE A 22 14.72 -30.60 -0.89
C PHE A 22 13.49 -30.57 0.04
N SER A 23 13.50 -31.45 1.02
CA SER A 23 12.43 -31.71 1.99
C SER A 23 12.30 -30.64 3.09
N SER A 24 12.58 -29.37 2.79
CA SER A 24 12.37 -28.26 3.72
C SER A 24 12.24 -26.93 3.00
N TRP A 25 10.99 -26.50 2.80
CA TRP A 25 10.65 -25.24 2.15
C TRP A 25 10.84 -24.08 3.15
N LYS A 26 12.00 -23.43 3.16
CA LYS A 26 12.19 -22.18 3.93
C LYS A 26 11.47 -21.04 3.22
N ARG A 27 10.48 -20.46 3.91
CA ARG A 27 9.69 -19.30 3.46
C ARG A 27 10.51 -18.02 3.59
N PHE A 28 11.22 -17.61 2.55
CA PHE A 28 11.86 -16.28 2.48
C PHE A 28 10.82 -15.25 2.05
N GLY A 29 10.27 -14.50 3.00
CA GLY A 29 9.38 -13.38 2.70
C GLY A 29 10.18 -12.09 2.61
N VAL A 30 10.33 -11.52 1.42
CA VAL A 30 10.90 -10.17 1.27
C VAL A 30 9.76 -9.16 1.42
N ARG A 31 9.85 -8.32 2.45
CA ARG A 31 8.95 -7.18 2.67
C ARG A 31 9.57 -5.96 1.99
N ARG A 32 8.98 -5.50 0.88
CA ARG A 32 9.35 -4.23 0.24
C ARG A 32 8.35 -3.15 0.60
N GLN A 33 8.82 -1.92 0.77
CA GLN A 33 8.02 -0.74 1.08
C GLN A 33 8.22 0.29 -0.01
N ILE A 34 7.12 0.84 -0.53
CA ILE A 34 7.10 1.99 -1.43
C ILE A 34 6.62 3.18 -0.62
N ARG A 35 7.46 4.20 -0.46
CA ARG A 35 7.15 5.43 0.28
C ARG A 35 6.74 6.53 -0.69
N PHE A 36 5.74 7.32 -0.31
CA PHE A 36 5.30 8.48 -1.08
C PHE A 36 4.94 9.64 -0.16
N LYS A 37 5.02 10.85 -0.71
CA LYS A 37 4.59 12.10 -0.08
C LYS A 37 3.53 12.74 -0.97
N ALA A 38 2.45 13.20 -0.37
CA ALA A 38 1.37 13.89 -1.03
C ALA A 38 1.04 15.18 -0.26
N SER A 39 0.62 16.21 -0.99
CA SER A 39 0.29 17.53 -0.44
C SER A 39 -1.21 17.80 -0.38
N ASN A 40 -2.00 16.91 -0.99
CA ASN A 40 -3.46 16.93 -1.01
C ASN A 40 -4.01 15.49 -1.12
N ASN A 41 -5.33 15.36 -1.00
CA ASN A 41 -5.99 14.05 -1.02
C ASN A 41 -5.95 13.36 -2.39
N GLU A 42 -5.93 14.11 -3.50
CA GLU A 42 -5.85 13.52 -4.85
C GLU A 42 -4.50 12.86 -5.08
N GLU A 43 -3.41 13.54 -4.72
CA GLU A 43 -2.05 13.02 -4.81
C GLU A 43 -1.86 11.77 -3.94
N GLU A 44 -2.54 11.69 -2.80
CA GLU A 44 -2.54 10.47 -2.00
C GLU A 44 -3.22 9.30 -2.69
N TYR A 45 -4.37 9.55 -3.31
CA TYR A 45 -5.08 8.54 -4.09
C TYR A 45 -4.25 8.05 -5.26
N GLU A 46 -3.65 8.98 -6.02
CA GLU A 46 -2.75 8.66 -7.13
C GLU A 46 -1.55 7.84 -6.65
N ALA A 47 -0.91 8.26 -5.57
CA ALA A 47 0.25 7.55 -5.03
C ALA A 47 -0.11 6.16 -4.51
N LEU A 48 -1.26 5.99 -3.85
CA LEU A 48 -1.76 4.69 -3.42
C LEU A 48 -2.03 3.78 -4.63
N LEU A 49 -2.70 4.29 -5.66
CA LEU A 49 -2.97 3.54 -6.90
C LEU A 49 -1.69 3.13 -7.61
N ILE A 50 -0.72 4.03 -7.76
CA ILE A 50 0.58 3.74 -8.38
C ILE A 50 1.32 2.67 -7.55
N GLY A 51 1.36 2.81 -6.23
CA GLY A 51 1.98 1.84 -5.34
C GLY A 51 1.37 0.44 -5.45
N MET A 52 0.04 0.34 -5.54
CA MET A 52 -0.67 -0.92 -5.76
C MET A 52 -0.36 -1.53 -7.14
N LYS A 53 -0.37 -0.72 -8.20
CA LYS A 53 -0.04 -1.18 -9.57
C LYS A 53 1.39 -1.71 -9.66
N ILE A 54 2.35 -1.01 -9.06
CA ILE A 54 3.75 -1.47 -8.99
C ILE A 54 3.84 -2.80 -8.25
N ALA A 55 3.16 -2.92 -7.11
CA ALA A 55 3.16 -4.16 -6.32
C ALA A 55 2.56 -5.34 -7.11
N HIS A 56 1.50 -5.12 -7.88
CA HIS A 56 0.96 -6.14 -8.79
C HIS A 56 1.92 -6.47 -9.93
N GLY A 57 2.58 -5.47 -10.51
CA GLY A 57 3.55 -5.66 -11.60
C GLY A 57 4.72 -6.57 -11.21
N VAL A 58 5.09 -6.60 -9.92
CA VAL A 58 6.12 -7.51 -9.38
C VAL A 58 5.55 -8.83 -8.83
N GLY A 59 4.26 -9.11 -9.08
CA GLY A 59 3.59 -10.35 -8.71
C GLY A 59 3.18 -10.45 -7.23
N ALA A 60 3.07 -9.32 -6.52
CA ALA A 60 2.62 -9.33 -5.14
C ALA A 60 1.11 -9.61 -5.05
N ARG A 61 0.74 -10.54 -4.18
CA ARG A 61 -0.66 -10.93 -3.94
C ARG A 61 -1.22 -10.41 -2.62
N HIS A 62 -0.33 -10.03 -1.70
CA HIS A 62 -0.69 -9.49 -0.39
C HIS A 62 -0.15 -8.08 -0.23
N LEU A 63 -1.05 -7.12 -0.06
CA LEU A 63 -0.78 -5.69 0.04
C LEU A 63 -1.21 -5.15 1.40
N VAL A 64 -0.36 -4.33 2.02
CA VAL A 64 -0.67 -3.56 3.22
C VAL A 64 -0.27 -2.11 2.97
N ALA A 65 -1.23 -1.22 2.93
CA ALA A 65 -1.05 0.20 2.73
C ALA A 65 -1.31 0.98 4.02
N TYR A 66 -0.61 2.10 4.15
CA TYR A 66 -0.76 3.02 5.27
C TYR A 66 -0.84 4.45 4.75
N SER A 67 -1.74 5.24 5.32
CA SER A 67 -1.92 6.67 5.05
C SER A 67 -2.23 7.39 6.37
N ASP A 68 -1.81 8.64 6.51
CA ASP A 68 -2.25 9.53 7.59
C ASP A 68 -3.57 10.26 7.27
N SER A 69 -4.02 10.26 6.02
CA SER A 69 -5.29 10.85 5.63
C SER A 69 -6.47 9.99 6.03
N GLN A 70 -7.17 10.47 7.05
CA GLN A 70 -8.42 9.88 7.48
C GLN A 70 -9.43 9.82 6.34
N LEU A 71 -9.48 10.85 5.48
CA LEU A 71 -10.43 10.92 4.37
C LEU A 71 -10.23 9.76 3.40
N VAL A 72 -9.00 9.58 2.92
CA VAL A 72 -8.65 8.51 1.97
C VAL A 72 -8.96 7.15 2.57
N VAL A 73 -8.55 6.89 3.82
CA VAL A 73 -8.83 5.62 4.50
C VAL A 73 -10.33 5.37 4.62
N LYS A 74 -11.10 6.36 5.09
CA LYS A 74 -12.53 6.21 5.34
C LYS A 74 -13.36 6.04 4.07
N GLN A 75 -12.97 6.70 2.98
CA GLN A 75 -13.60 6.55 1.67
C GLN A 75 -13.28 5.21 1.02
N VAL A 76 -12.05 4.71 1.14
CA VAL A 76 -11.67 3.37 0.64
C VAL A 76 -12.32 2.26 1.47
N GLU A 77 -12.54 2.48 2.76
CA GLU A 77 -13.35 1.60 3.62
C GLU A 77 -14.85 1.64 3.29
N GLY A 78 -15.30 2.62 2.50
CA GLY A 78 -16.71 2.82 2.15
C GLY A 78 -17.54 3.48 3.27
N THR A 79 -16.89 3.95 4.33
CA THR A 79 -17.59 4.63 5.44
C THR A 79 -17.92 6.08 5.14
N TYR A 80 -17.11 6.75 4.30
CA TYR A 80 -17.35 8.10 3.82
C TYR A 80 -17.65 8.08 2.32
N GLU A 81 -18.60 8.90 1.91
CA GLU A 81 -18.90 9.11 0.49
C GLU A 81 -17.99 10.19 -0.10
N ALA A 82 -17.51 9.94 -1.33
CA ALA A 82 -16.88 10.97 -2.14
C ALA A 82 -17.97 11.75 -2.87
N LYS A 83 -17.89 13.09 -2.84
CA LYS A 83 -18.90 13.98 -3.44
C LYS A 83 -18.52 14.51 -4.81
N GLU A 84 -17.22 14.66 -5.05
CA GLU A 84 -16.69 15.19 -6.31
C GLU A 84 -16.54 14.06 -7.33
N GLU A 85 -16.91 14.32 -8.58
CA GLU A 85 -16.93 13.31 -9.65
C GLU A 85 -15.58 12.61 -9.82
N LYS A 86 -14.48 13.38 -9.78
CA LYS A 86 -13.11 12.83 -9.83
C LYS A 86 -12.78 11.97 -8.61
N MET A 87 -13.20 12.41 -7.42
CA MET A 87 -12.96 11.70 -6.16
C MET A 87 -13.77 10.41 -6.04
N ILE A 88 -14.92 10.32 -6.70
CA ILE A 88 -15.74 9.09 -6.77
C ILE A 88 -15.02 7.99 -7.55
N GLN A 89 -14.20 8.35 -8.56
CA GLN A 89 -13.49 7.38 -9.37
C GLN A 89 -12.35 6.68 -8.62
N TYR A 90 -11.70 7.34 -7.65
CA TYR A 90 -10.54 6.77 -6.97
C TYR A 90 -10.87 5.52 -6.12
N PRO A 91 -11.89 5.53 -5.23
CA PRO A 91 -12.31 4.32 -4.51
C PRO A 91 -12.71 3.17 -5.44
N GLN A 92 -13.31 3.48 -6.60
CA GLN A 92 -13.66 2.47 -7.59
C GLN A 92 -12.41 1.80 -8.19
N GLN A 93 -11.39 2.59 -8.53
CA GLN A 93 -10.12 2.06 -9.06
C GLN A 93 -9.37 1.24 -8.00
N ILE A 94 -9.33 1.71 -6.75
CA ILE A 94 -8.71 0.97 -5.65
C ILE A 94 -9.46 -0.34 -5.41
N THR A 95 -10.80 -0.33 -5.46
CA THR A 95 -11.62 -1.53 -5.33
C THR A 95 -11.30 -2.56 -6.43
N LYS A 96 -11.10 -2.13 -7.68
CA LYS A 96 -10.68 -3.02 -8.79
C LYS A 96 -9.31 -3.66 -8.54
N LEU A 97 -8.35 -2.93 -8.00
CA LEU A 97 -7.03 -3.48 -7.65
C LEU A 97 -7.10 -4.33 -6.37
N ARG A 98 -8.04 -4.04 -5.48
CA ARG A 98 -8.29 -4.84 -4.29
C ARG A 98 -8.82 -6.23 -4.67
N THR A 99 -9.73 -6.33 -5.64
CA THR A 99 -10.27 -7.62 -6.10
C THR A 99 -9.26 -8.47 -6.85
N SER A 100 -8.24 -7.88 -7.48
CA SER A 100 -7.13 -8.62 -8.09
C SER A 100 -6.05 -9.06 -7.08
N SER A 101 -6.12 -8.60 -5.84
CA SER A 101 -5.22 -9.00 -4.75
C SER A 101 -5.84 -10.13 -3.92
N GLU A 102 -5.04 -11.08 -3.45
CA GLU A 102 -5.51 -12.09 -2.47
C GLU A 102 -5.80 -11.47 -1.10
N SER A 103 -5.09 -10.39 -0.75
CA SER A 103 -5.40 -9.60 0.44
C SER A 103 -4.95 -8.15 0.30
N PHE A 104 -5.80 -7.23 0.72
CA PHE A 104 -5.48 -5.81 0.82
C PHE A 104 -5.96 -5.26 2.16
N GLN A 105 -5.09 -4.53 2.84
CA GLN A 105 -5.41 -3.79 4.06
C GLN A 105 -4.91 -2.36 3.91
N LEU A 106 -5.75 -1.39 4.26
CA LEU A 106 -5.38 0.02 4.36
C LEU A 106 -5.59 0.45 5.81
N THR A 107 -4.60 1.08 6.44
CA THR A 107 -4.69 1.46 7.84
C THR A 107 -4.27 2.91 8.02
N GLN A 108 -5.10 3.65 8.77
CA GLN A 108 -4.75 5.01 9.17
C GLN A 108 -3.61 4.97 10.20
N ILE A 109 -2.54 5.73 9.95
CA ILE A 109 -1.47 5.94 10.92
C ILE A 109 -1.45 7.44 11.28
N PRO A 110 -1.47 7.82 12.57
CA PRO A 110 -1.28 9.21 12.93
C PRO A 110 0.10 9.72 12.49
N GLU A 111 0.16 10.93 11.93
CA GLU A 111 1.36 11.54 11.35
C GLU A 111 2.60 11.46 12.27
N LYS A 112 2.44 11.67 13.58
CA LYS A 112 3.52 11.56 14.58
C LYS A 112 4.18 10.18 14.61
N ARG A 113 3.44 9.12 14.26
CA ARG A 113 3.96 7.76 14.14
C ARG A 113 4.62 7.54 12.78
N ILE A 114 4.14 8.22 11.74
CA ILE A 114 4.80 8.20 10.43
C ILE A 114 6.19 8.83 10.49
N SER A 115 6.29 10.01 11.11
CA SER A 115 7.56 10.71 11.32
C SER A 115 8.61 9.88 12.07
N ARG A 116 8.18 9.00 13.00
CA ARG A 116 9.09 8.06 13.68
C ARG A 116 9.49 6.87 12.82
N LEU A 117 8.59 6.35 11.98
CA LEU A 117 8.87 5.21 11.10
C LEU A 117 9.81 5.60 9.94
N ILE A 118 9.73 6.84 9.45
CA ILE A 118 10.69 7.37 8.47
C ILE A 118 12.05 7.71 9.09
N ALA A 119 12.09 8.09 10.37
CA ALA A 119 13.32 8.40 11.10
C ALA A 119 14.04 7.16 11.66
N SER A 120 13.44 5.96 11.56
CA SER A 120 14.11 4.73 11.97
C SER A 120 15.15 4.31 10.92
N PRO A 121 16.44 4.13 11.30
CA PRO A 121 17.52 3.76 10.38
C PRO A 121 17.31 2.43 9.65
N SER A 122 16.42 1.57 10.17
CA SER A 122 16.13 0.25 9.59
C SER A 122 15.40 0.31 8.23
N LEU A 123 14.84 1.46 7.84
CA LEU A 123 14.04 1.62 6.63
C LEU A 123 14.56 2.71 5.66
N SER A 124 15.70 3.34 5.97
CA SER A 124 16.34 4.33 5.09
C SER A 124 17.50 3.74 4.25
N ALA A 125 17.75 2.43 4.36
CA ALA A 125 18.88 1.74 3.73
C ALA A 125 18.47 0.67 2.68
N LEU A 126 17.35 0.88 1.99
CA LEU A 126 16.95 0.18 0.76
C LEU A 126 16.45 1.20 -0.26
#